data_AF-A0A7K6KWN9-F1
#
_entry.id   AF-A0A7K6KWN9-F1
#
_cell.length_a   1.000
_cell.length_b   1.000
_cell.length_c   1.000
_cell.angle_alpha   90.00
_cell.angle_beta   90.00
_cell.angle_gamma   90.00
#
_symmetry.space_group_name_H-M   'P 1'
#
loop_
_entity.id
_entity.type
_entity.pdbx_description
1 polymer ?
#
loop_
_entity_poly.entity_id
_entity_poly.type
_entity_poly.pdbx_seq_one_letter_code
_entity_poly.pdbx_strand_id
1 'polypeptide(L)'
;RGSGRMRLFLLAATFWGLCLAPGLGLQIQCYQCEEFQLNNDCSSPEFIVNCTVNVQDMCQKEVMEKSFGIMYRKSCASSAACLIASAGYQSFCSPGKVNSVCISCCNTPLCNGPRPKKRGNSAVVPRAHVITTLLLLKFALLFLYC
;
A
#
# COMPACT_ATOMS: atom_id res chain seq x y z
N ARG A 1 37.59 -3.80 -43.04
CA ARG A 1 36.28 -4.38 -42.64
C ARG A 1 36.24 -4.59 -41.12
N GLY A 2 36.18 -3.52 -40.32
CA GLY A 2 36.27 -3.64 -38.85
C GLY A 2 35.92 -2.39 -38.02
N SER A 3 35.83 -1.20 -38.60
CA SER A 3 35.64 0.05 -37.83
C SER A 3 34.17 0.37 -37.46
N GLY A 4 33.18 -0.12 -38.23
CA GLY A 4 31.77 0.19 -38.01
C GLY A 4 31.09 -0.58 -36.86
N ARG A 5 31.53 -1.81 -36.56
CA ARG A 5 30.96 -2.62 -35.47
C ARG A 5 31.30 -2.04 -34.09
N MET A 6 32.53 -1.54 -33.90
CA MET A 6 32.96 -0.95 -32.62
C MET A 6 32.13 0.28 -32.24
N ARG A 7 31.83 1.17 -33.21
CA ARG A 7 31.04 2.38 -32.98
C ARG A 7 29.57 2.08 -32.64
N LEU A 8 29.00 1.03 -33.25
CA LEU A 8 27.63 0.59 -32.96
C LEU A 8 27.48 0.02 -31.55
N PHE A 9 28.48 -0.73 -31.07
CA PHE A 9 28.49 -1.26 -29.70
C PHE A 9 28.63 -0.15 -28.65
N LEU A 10 29.46 0.88 -28.91
CA LEU A 10 29.57 2.02 -27.99
C LEU A 10 28.26 2.83 -27.93
N LEU A 11 27.60 3.07 -29.06
CA LEU A 11 26.30 3.77 -29.10
C LEU A 11 25.19 2.97 -28.42
N ALA A 12 25.19 1.64 -28.56
CA ALA A 12 24.24 0.77 -27.87
C ALA A 12 24.46 0.75 -26.35
N ALA A 13 25.72 0.76 -25.89
CA ALA A 13 26.05 0.78 -24.47
C ALA A 13 25.69 2.11 -23.80
N THR A 14 25.87 3.24 -24.48
CA THR A 14 25.48 4.57 -23.94
C THR A 14 23.96 4.76 -23.90
N PHE A 15 23.22 4.23 -24.88
CA PHE A 15 21.75 4.26 -24.88
C PHE A 15 21.16 3.41 -23.75
N TRP A 16 21.75 2.24 -23.47
CA TRP A 16 21.33 1.38 -22.36
C TRP A 16 21.60 2.02 -20.99
N GLY A 17 22.70 2.75 -20.85
CA GLY A 17 23.01 3.52 -19.64
C GLY A 17 22.04 4.67 -19.36
N LEU A 18 21.47 5.29 -20.40
CA LEU A 18 20.52 6.40 -20.25
C LEU A 18 19.10 5.91 -19.91
N CYS A 19 18.69 4.73 -20.39
CA CYS A 19 17.38 4.13 -20.07
C CYS A 19 17.30 3.52 -18.67
N LEU A 20 18.43 3.25 -18.01
CA LEU A 20 18.52 2.70 -16.66
C LEU A 20 18.70 3.79 -15.59
N ALA A 21 18.28 5.04 -15.84
CA ALA A 21 18.28 6.07 -14.80
C ALA A 21 17.32 5.64 -13.65
N PRO A 22 17.84 5.28 -12.45
CA PRO A 22 17.00 4.96 -11.32
C PRO A 22 16.66 6.28 -10.63
N GLY A 23 15.74 7.04 -11.22
CA GLY A 23 15.53 8.45 -10.85
C GLY A 23 14.09 8.88 -10.64
N LEU A 24 13.11 8.01 -10.89
CA LEU A 24 11.72 8.29 -10.55
C LEU A 24 11.50 7.88 -9.10
N GLY A 25 12.00 8.70 -8.17
CA GLY A 25 11.58 8.62 -6.78
C GLY A 25 10.07 8.84 -6.74
N LEU A 26 9.30 7.78 -6.48
CA LEU A 26 7.85 7.85 -6.37
C LEU A 26 7.48 8.51 -5.03
N GLN A 27 7.23 9.82 -5.04
CA GLN A 27 6.84 10.56 -3.85
C GLN A 27 5.44 10.11 -3.40
N ILE A 28 5.35 9.40 -2.27
CA ILE A 28 4.08 8.93 -1.71
C ILE A 28 3.46 10.00 -0.81
N GLN A 29 2.14 10.12 -0.85
CA GLN A 29 1.38 10.99 0.05
C GLN A 29 0.79 10.17 1.19
N CYS A 30 0.91 10.66 2.42
CA CYS A 30 0.33 10.01 3.60
C CYS A 30 -0.31 11.05 4.50
N TYR A 31 -1.25 10.62 5.35
CA TYR A 31 -1.69 11.46 6.46
C TYR A 31 -0.62 11.46 7.56
N GLN A 32 -0.27 12.63 8.09
CA GLN A 32 0.62 12.78 9.23
C GLN A 32 -0.07 13.57 10.34
N CYS A 33 -0.19 12.95 11.51
CA CYS A 33 -0.79 13.57 12.67
C CYS A 33 -0.30 12.88 13.96
N GLU A 34 -0.16 13.67 15.02
CA GLU A 34 0.01 13.20 16.39
C GLU A 34 -1.15 13.75 17.22
N GLU A 35 -2.37 13.34 16.87
CA GLU A 35 -3.57 13.91 17.47
C GLU A 35 -3.89 13.19 18.79
N PHE A 36 -3.78 13.91 19.90
CA PHE A 36 -4.24 13.48 21.23
C PHE A 36 -5.75 13.67 21.43
N GLN A 37 -6.44 14.34 20.49
CA GLN A 37 -7.88 14.55 20.57
C GLN A 37 -8.65 13.29 20.18
N LEU A 38 -9.16 12.66 21.25
CA LEU A 38 -10.24 11.70 21.26
C LEU A 38 -11.30 12.04 20.20
N ASN A 39 -11.51 11.16 19.22
CA ASN A 39 -12.64 11.09 18.27
C ASN A 39 -12.36 11.38 16.79
N ASN A 40 -11.30 12.11 16.41
CA ASN A 40 -11.02 12.37 14.99
C ASN A 40 -9.80 11.59 14.48
N ASP A 41 -9.99 10.78 13.43
CA ASP A 41 -8.92 9.97 12.79
C ASP A 41 -8.03 10.86 11.87
N CYS A 42 -7.89 12.16 12.17
CA CYS A 42 -7.05 13.18 11.50
C CYS A 42 -6.96 13.03 9.95
N SER A 43 -8.08 12.71 9.30
CA SER A 43 -8.13 12.34 7.88
C SER A 43 -8.51 13.51 6.96
N SER A 44 -8.35 14.74 7.47
CA SER A 44 -8.63 15.96 6.74
C SER A 44 -7.47 16.31 5.79
N PRO A 45 -7.72 16.98 4.65
CA PRO A 45 -6.67 17.34 3.71
C PRO A 45 -5.54 18.21 4.28
N GLU A 46 -5.76 18.95 5.39
CA GLU A 46 -4.68 19.71 6.04
C GLU A 46 -3.54 18.84 6.60
N PHE A 47 -3.79 17.55 6.82
CA PHE A 47 -2.82 16.60 7.37
C PHE A 47 -2.10 15.77 6.29
N ILE A 48 -2.34 16.04 5.01
CA ILE A 48 -1.68 15.32 3.93
C ILE A 48 -0.27 15.85 3.74
N VAL A 49 0.71 14.97 3.90
CA VAL A 49 2.12 15.28 3.68
C VAL A 49 2.66 14.45 2.52
N ASN A 50 3.56 15.07 1.74
CA ASN A 50 4.35 14.35 0.76
C ASN A 50 5.57 13.76 1.47
N CYS A 51 5.62 12.43 1.61
CA CYS A 51 6.75 11.77 2.24
C CYS A 51 8.02 12.01 1.44
N THR A 52 9.15 12.18 2.12
CA THR A 52 10.45 12.34 1.46
C THR A 52 10.85 11.04 0.79
N VAL A 53 10.91 11.12 -0.54
CA VAL A 53 11.38 10.05 -1.42
C VAL A 53 12.84 9.74 -1.11
N ASN A 54 13.14 8.46 -0.92
CA ASN A 54 14.43 7.85 -0.55
C ASN A 54 14.57 7.39 0.90
N VAL A 55 13.65 7.74 1.80
CA VAL A 55 13.67 7.23 3.19
C VAL A 55 12.32 6.64 3.60
N GLN A 56 11.21 7.21 3.15
CA GLN A 56 9.87 6.82 3.61
C GLN A 56 8.99 6.45 2.41
N ASP A 57 8.88 5.15 2.15
CA ASP A 57 8.15 4.56 1.03
C ASP A 57 6.74 4.08 1.41
N MET A 58 6.35 4.17 2.69
CA MET A 58 5.08 3.66 3.20
C MET A 58 4.41 4.61 4.20
N CYS A 59 3.11 4.43 4.38
CA CYS A 59 2.34 5.10 5.44
C CYS A 59 2.19 4.18 6.65
N GLN A 60 2.32 4.76 7.85
CA GLN A 60 2.11 4.11 9.13
C GLN A 60 0.86 4.66 9.81
N LYS A 61 0.10 3.75 10.45
CA LYS A 61 -1.05 4.07 11.30
C LYS A 61 -0.94 3.28 12.59
N GLU A 62 -0.93 3.99 13.70
CA GLU A 62 -1.00 3.43 15.04
C GLU A 62 -2.34 3.79 15.66
N VAL A 63 -2.97 2.79 16.27
CA VAL A 63 -4.19 2.92 17.05
C VAL A 63 -3.86 2.54 18.47
N MET A 64 -4.02 3.49 19.39
CA MET A 64 -3.75 3.30 20.81
C MET A 64 -5.07 3.38 21.57
N GLU A 65 -5.47 2.30 22.21
CA GLU A 65 -6.63 2.32 23.08
C GLU A 65 -6.19 2.74 24.48
N LYS A 66 -6.60 3.91 24.97
CA LYS A 66 -6.35 4.37 26.34
C LYS A 66 -7.65 4.35 27.15
N SER A 67 -7.53 4.47 28.47
CA SER A 67 -8.67 4.54 29.39
C SER A 67 -9.64 5.67 29.07
N PHE A 68 -9.13 6.79 28.55
CA PHE A 68 -9.93 7.95 28.18
C PHE A 68 -10.50 7.86 26.76
N GLY A 69 -10.14 6.84 25.96
CA GLY A 69 -10.63 6.59 24.60
C GLY A 69 -9.51 6.27 23.60
N ILE A 70 -9.81 6.32 22.31
CA ILE A 70 -8.88 5.87 21.24
C ILE A 70 -8.08 7.04 20.68
N MET A 71 -6.75 6.89 20.64
CA MET A 71 -5.83 7.83 20.02
C MET A 71 -5.28 7.27 18.70
N TYR A 72 -5.02 8.17 17.74
CA TYR A 72 -4.42 7.83 16.46
C TYR A 72 -3.10 8.56 16.30
N ARG A 73 -2.11 7.83 15.78
CA ARG A 73 -0.86 8.42 15.31
C ARG A 73 -0.64 7.96 13.89
N LYS A 74 -0.42 8.91 12.98
CA LYS A 74 -0.20 8.65 11.56
C LYS A 74 1.07 9.33 11.11
N SER A 75 1.87 8.65 10.32
CA SER A 75 3.12 9.22 9.81
C SER A 75 3.55 8.54 8.52
N CYS A 76 4.48 9.19 7.84
CA CYS A 76 5.35 8.50 6.88
C CYS A 76 6.28 7.55 7.64
N ALA A 77 6.65 6.43 7.01
CA ALA A 77 7.61 5.47 7.54
C ALA A 77 8.33 4.74 6.41
N SER A 78 9.51 4.21 6.71
CA SER A 78 10.16 3.25 5.80
C SER A 78 9.51 1.87 5.96
N SER A 79 9.50 1.07 4.90
CA SER A 79 9.04 -0.31 4.92
C SER A 79 9.74 -1.11 6.02
N ALA A 80 11.05 -0.93 6.19
CA ALA A 80 11.82 -1.56 7.27
C ALA A 80 11.39 -1.10 8.67
N ALA A 81 11.26 0.21 8.90
CA ALA A 81 10.86 0.75 10.20
C ALA A 81 9.44 0.30 10.57
N CYS A 82 8.53 0.30 9.59
CA CYS A 82 7.15 -0.11 9.80
C CYS A 82 7.02 -1.62 10.07
N LEU A 83 7.82 -2.46 9.39
CA LEU A 83 7.89 -3.90 9.67
C LEU A 83 8.41 -4.20 11.07
N ILE A 84 9.46 -3.50 11.51
CA ILE A 84 10.00 -3.65 12.87
C ILE A 84 8.96 -3.23 13.92
N ALA A 85 8.32 -2.08 13.71
CA ALA A 85 7.29 -1.58 14.61
C ALA A 85 6.08 -2.54 14.66
N SER A 86 5.52 -2.93 13.52
CA SER A 86 4.37 -3.83 13.50
C SER A 86 4.66 -5.20 14.12
N ALA A 87 5.85 -5.76 13.91
CA ALA A 87 6.26 -7.02 14.54
C ALA A 87 6.43 -6.89 16.06
N GLY A 88 7.06 -5.81 16.54
CA GLY A 88 7.27 -5.59 17.97
C GLY A 88 5.98 -5.35 18.76
N TYR A 89 4.99 -4.71 18.13
CA TYR A 89 3.71 -4.38 18.76
C TYR A 89 2.61 -5.42 18.54
N GLN A 90 2.86 -6.47 17.75
CA GLN A 90 1.88 -7.50 17.44
C GLN A 90 1.29 -8.16 18.70
N SER A 91 2.10 -8.37 19.73
CA SER A 91 1.68 -8.94 21.02
C SER A 91 0.83 -7.98 21.87
N PHE A 92 0.97 -6.67 21.64
CA PHE A 92 0.25 -5.62 22.36
C PHE A 92 -1.05 -5.21 21.64
N CYS A 93 -1.23 -5.61 20.38
CA CYS A 93 -2.46 -5.35 19.65
C CYS A 93 -3.55 -6.34 20.08
N SER A 94 -4.53 -5.84 20.84
CA SER A 94 -5.70 -6.58 21.29
C SER A 94 -6.91 -5.66 21.20
N PRO A 95 -7.77 -5.82 20.17
CA PRO A 95 -8.91 -4.93 19.97
C PRO A 95 -9.81 -4.86 21.22
N GLY A 96 -10.18 -3.66 21.66
CA GLY A 96 -11.01 -3.42 22.84
C GLY A 96 -10.30 -3.56 24.19
N LYS A 97 -9.00 -3.87 24.21
CA LYS A 97 -8.19 -3.91 25.44
C LYS A 97 -7.53 -2.55 25.66
N VAL A 98 -7.78 -1.98 26.84
CA VAL A 98 -7.09 -0.76 27.30
C VAL A 98 -5.57 -0.98 27.30
N ASN A 99 -4.84 0.03 26.85
CA ASN A 99 -3.41 0.05 26.58
C ASN A 99 -2.96 -0.92 25.46
N SER A 100 -3.89 -1.34 24.59
CA SER A 100 -3.51 -2.00 23.34
C SER A 100 -2.97 -1.00 22.32
N VAL A 101 -1.96 -1.43 21.58
CA VAL A 101 -1.35 -0.64 20.50
C VAL A 101 -1.32 -1.49 19.26
N CYS A 102 -2.01 -1.03 18.22
CA CYS A 102 -2.09 -1.71 16.93
C CYS A 102 -1.43 -0.85 15.87
N ILE A 103 -0.36 -1.38 15.26
CA ILE A 103 0.39 -0.71 14.20
C ILE A 103 0.07 -1.39 12.87
N SER A 104 -0.22 -0.59 11.85
CA SER A 104 -0.50 -1.05 10.49
C SER A 104 0.28 -0.21 9.47
N CYS A 105 0.70 -0.87 8.40
CA CYS A 105 1.57 -0.34 7.36
C CYS A 105 0.93 -0.55 5.99
N CYS A 106 1.09 0.42 5.09
CA CYS A 106 0.59 0.29 3.72
C CYS A 106 1.42 1.15 2.75
N ASN A 107 1.48 0.73 1.50
CA ASN A 107 2.36 1.27 0.45
C ASN A 107 1.60 2.02 -0.66
N THR A 108 0.35 2.37 -0.42
CA THR A 108 -0.50 3.09 -1.37
C THR A 108 -0.71 4.52 -0.88
N PRO A 109 -0.77 5.53 -1.76
CA PRO A 109 -0.95 6.91 -1.32
C PRO A 109 -2.25 7.06 -0.53
N LEU A 110 -2.19 7.80 0.58
CA LEU A 110 -3.31 8.11 1.48
C LEU A 110 -3.99 6.90 2.14
N CYS A 111 -3.33 5.73 2.14
CA CYS A 111 -3.88 4.48 2.62
C CYS A 111 -4.12 4.44 4.13
N ASN A 112 -3.38 5.23 4.92
CA ASN A 112 -3.58 5.37 6.35
C ASN A 112 -4.76 6.30 6.72
N GLY A 113 -5.59 6.67 5.73
CA GLY A 113 -6.73 7.57 5.85
C GLY A 113 -7.89 7.05 6.72
N PRO A 114 -9.11 7.56 6.48
CA PRO A 114 -10.25 7.31 7.35
C PRO A 114 -10.61 5.83 7.33
N ARG A 115 -11.12 5.32 8.46
CA ARG A 115 -11.50 3.91 8.55
C ARG A 115 -12.43 3.57 7.39
N PRO A 116 -12.17 2.48 6.63
CA PRO A 116 -13.14 2.00 5.69
C PRO A 116 -14.43 1.76 6.47
N LYS A 117 -15.52 2.45 6.09
CA LYS A 117 -16.83 2.20 6.69
C LYS A 117 -17.05 0.70 6.61
N LYS A 118 -17.25 0.06 7.77
CA LYS A 118 -17.46 -1.39 7.88
C LYS A 118 -18.61 -1.74 6.94
N ARG A 119 -18.29 -2.22 5.73
CA ARG A 119 -19.27 -2.70 4.77
C ARG A 119 -19.88 -3.91 5.46
N GLY A 120 -21.15 -3.79 5.87
CA GLY A 120 -21.87 -4.90 6.48
C GLY A 120 -21.80 -6.10 5.55
N ASN A 121 -21.38 -7.24 6.13
CA ASN A 121 -21.34 -8.59 5.56
C ASN A 121 -20.61 -8.80 4.22
N SER A 122 -19.89 -9.92 4.18
CA SER A 122 -19.32 -10.55 3.01
C SER A 122 -20.28 -10.56 1.81
N ALA A 123 -20.13 -9.60 0.90
CA ALA A 123 -20.48 -9.87 -0.48
C ALA A 123 -19.41 -10.82 -1.00
N VAL A 124 -19.76 -12.10 -1.10
CA VAL A 124 -18.99 -13.09 -1.85
C VAL A 124 -18.77 -12.48 -3.24
N VAL A 125 -17.55 -12.04 -3.53
CA VAL A 125 -17.16 -11.69 -4.89
C VAL A 125 -17.13 -13.03 -5.63
N PRO A 126 -18.01 -13.28 -6.62
CA PRO A 126 -17.92 -14.52 -7.39
C PRO A 126 -16.55 -14.54 -8.06
N ARG A 127 -15.73 -15.54 -7.74
CA ARG A 127 -14.42 -15.74 -8.37
C ARG A 127 -14.62 -15.74 -9.89
N ALA A 128 -13.89 -14.88 -10.60
CA ALA A 128 -13.92 -14.77 -12.06
C ALA A 128 -13.80 -16.15 -12.75
N HIS A 129 -13.08 -17.10 -12.13
CA HIS A 129 -12.97 -18.48 -12.59
C HIS A 129 -14.30 -19.21 -12.79
N VAL A 130 -15.33 -18.94 -11.98
CA VAL A 130 -16.64 -19.61 -12.09
C VAL A 130 -17.42 -19.08 -13.31
N ILE A 131 -17.24 -17.80 -13.64
CA ILE A 131 -17.87 -17.17 -14.81
C ILE A 131 -17.21 -17.71 -16.09
N THR A 132 -15.88 -17.85 -16.09
CA THR A 132 -15.13 -18.37 -17.24
C THR A 132 -15.46 -19.84 -17.54
N THR A 133 -15.60 -20.69 -16.51
CA THR A 133 -15.93 -22.12 -16.73
C THR A 133 -17.36 -22.33 -17.23
N LEU A 134 -18.32 -21.54 -16.78
CA LEU A 134 -19.71 -21.58 -17.27
C LEU A 134 -19.83 -21.16 -18.74
N LEU A 135 -19.07 -20.14 -19.16
CA LEU A 135 -19.01 -19.69 -20.55
C LEU A 135 -18.40 -20.77 -21.46
N LEU A 136 -17.29 -21.39 -21.04
CA LEU A 136 -16.64 -22.46 -21.80
C LEU A 136 -17.55 -23.70 -21.95
N LEU A 137 -18.28 -24.09 -20.90
CA LEU A 137 -19.21 -25.21 -20.96
C LEU A 137 -20.38 -24.95 -21.92
N LYS A 138 -20.93 -23.73 -21.92
CA LYS A 138 -21.99 -23.33 -22.86
C LYS A 138 -21.51 -23.33 -24.30
N PHE A 139 -20.30 -22.84 -24.56
CA PHE A 139 -19.70 -22.90 -25.90
C PHE A 139 -19.49 -24.34 -26.36
N ALA A 140 -18.96 -25.22 -25.51
CA ALA A 140 -18.76 -26.63 -25.85
C ALA A 140 -20.08 -27.34 -26.20
N LEU A 141 -21.15 -27.08 -25.45
CA LEU A 141 -22.47 -27.64 -25.76
C LEU A 141 -23.01 -27.14 -27.11
N LEU A 142 -22.87 -25.84 -27.42
CA LEU A 142 -23.29 -25.30 -28.73
C LEU A 142 -22.55 -25.96 -29.90
N PHE A 143 -21.27 -26.28 -29.75
CA PHE A 143 -20.50 -26.99 -30.78
C PHE A 143 -20.85 -28.48 -30.91
N LEU A 144 -21.45 -29.09 -29.89
CA LEU A 144 -21.90 -30.49 -29.91
C LEU A 144 -23.32 -30.66 -30.48
N TYR A 145 -24.10 -29.59 -30.53
CA TYR A 145 -25.48 -29.57 -31.03
C TYR A 145 -25.63 -28.88 -32.41
N CYS A 146 -24.53 -28.46 -33.03
CA CYS A 146 -24.43 -28.09 -34.45
C CYS A 146 -23.74 -29.23 -35.22
#